data_AF-C3MN37-F1
#
_entry.id   AF-C3MN37-F1
#
_cell.length_a   1.000
_cell.length_b   1.000
_cell.length_c   1.000
_cell.angle_alpha   90.00
_cell.angle_beta   90.00
_cell.angle_gamma   90.00
#
_symmetry.space_group_name_H-M   'P 1'
#
loop_
_entity.id
_entity.type
_entity.pdbx_description
1 polymer ?
#
loop_
_entity_poly.entity_id
_entity_poly.type
_entity_poly.pdbx_seq_one_letter_code
_entity_poly.pdbx_strand_id
1 'polypeptide(L)'
;MEELLMSFKPKALYPLTGGYNRHSINEFYEENVRPTEIKGLWRWWNRVLFNTVAYSTERKLYTYESIDRLFEDVFGSENKKSAVRLEVITDEGSDNHFELSNVELDKLIDYLRKYKEVKVNLDFRDNTLIIETEGSTKIPISFKSNLDVDKIKDLVYKNKLLSFELLGFKSIKVGHTKISDKEVIKEILRDLITNYLEYFNIKQEVTFTLNIYLDKSREHKQNFEDKLKFALYSLLVFILLGGIGRKTSRGFGSLSIVDVKCYDDSICKKIEDLAKNFLTISSGNELKSKIESILDCIKNSCTDILYIGNNILSEIDPKKNVVYFINSDLFEVREINDKENVLANIYKAVSSEGCCIESIITDKYARKSFLIAFGGYRKVGEKDIGFIKNYLCEICETVPSFNIVDFPLSEDSFMSDYILRHKHRNSLLRFKLISDKSNNSYLIGYILCSSYSKKIDIKYVSCILRKLTYCVI
;
A
#
# COMPACT_ATOMS: atom_id res chain seq x y z
N MET A 1 18.61 -13.86 26.05
CA MET A 1 19.43 -12.68 25.72
C MET A 1 18.95 -12.19 24.37
N GLU A 2 18.77 -10.89 24.20
CA GLU A 2 18.33 -10.33 22.93
C GLU A 2 19.56 -9.92 22.11
N GLU A 3 19.66 -10.40 20.88
CA GLU A 3 20.82 -10.21 20.02
C GLU A 3 20.40 -9.66 18.66
N LEU A 4 21.25 -8.84 18.05
CA LEU A 4 21.01 -8.35 16.68
C LEU A 4 21.13 -9.53 15.71
N LEU A 5 20.05 -9.88 15.03
CA LEU A 5 19.99 -10.98 14.07
C LEU A 5 20.42 -10.53 12.68
N MET A 6 19.81 -9.44 12.19
CA MET A 6 19.99 -8.95 10.82
C MET A 6 19.70 -7.46 10.74
N SER A 7 20.42 -6.77 9.87
CA SER A 7 20.22 -5.36 9.55
C SER A 7 19.97 -5.22 8.05
N PHE A 8 18.83 -4.61 7.68
CA PHE A 8 18.59 -4.15 6.32
C PHE A 8 18.76 -2.64 6.26
N LYS A 9 19.34 -2.12 5.19
CA LYS A 9 19.27 -0.70 4.85
C LYS A 9 18.33 -0.52 3.66
N PRO A 10 17.02 -0.42 3.87
CA PRO A 10 16.08 -0.12 2.80
C PRO A 10 16.01 1.37 2.43
N LYS A 11 15.49 1.62 1.24
CA LYS A 11 15.09 2.94 0.74
C LYS A 11 13.62 2.91 0.32
N ALA A 12 12.81 3.83 0.82
CA ALA A 12 11.41 4.01 0.43
C ALA A 12 11.25 5.21 -0.51
N LEU A 13 10.55 5.02 -1.63
CA LEU A 13 10.27 6.06 -2.62
C LEU A 13 8.88 6.69 -2.41
N TYR A 14 8.79 8.01 -2.22
CA TYR A 14 7.58 8.76 -1.91
C TYR A 14 6.69 8.07 -0.85
N PRO A 15 7.20 7.76 0.36
CA PRO A 15 6.37 7.17 1.41
C PRO A 15 5.26 8.13 1.84
N LEU A 16 4.05 7.59 1.97
CA LEU A 16 2.87 8.32 2.45
C LEU A 16 2.48 7.82 3.84
N THR A 17 3.45 7.85 4.77
CA THR A 17 3.29 7.38 6.15
C THR A 17 2.30 8.25 6.90
N GLY A 18 1.47 7.65 7.76
CA GLY A 18 0.44 8.35 8.51
C GLY A 18 0.66 8.29 10.02
N GLY A 19 0.69 9.45 10.66
CA GLY A 19 0.59 9.64 12.10
C GLY A 19 -0.86 9.70 12.58
N TYR A 20 -1.05 10.23 13.78
CA TYR A 20 -2.40 10.44 14.35
C TYR A 20 -3.23 11.43 13.50
N ASN A 21 -2.59 12.42 12.88
CA ASN A 21 -3.17 13.37 11.93
C ASN A 21 -3.24 12.83 10.49
N ARG A 22 -2.80 11.58 10.25
CA ARG A 22 -2.72 10.91 8.94
C ARG A 22 -1.62 11.45 8.00
N HIS A 23 -0.66 12.22 8.52
CA HIS A 23 0.52 12.74 7.82
C HIS A 23 1.83 12.20 8.40
N SER A 24 2.94 12.37 7.67
CA SER A 24 4.28 11.98 8.10
C SER A 24 4.88 12.94 9.12
N ILE A 25 4.36 14.16 9.21
CA ILE A 25 4.78 15.20 10.15
C ILE A 25 3.58 15.76 10.88
N ASN A 26 3.81 16.23 12.09
CA ASN A 26 2.85 16.96 12.91
C ASN A 26 3.57 18.00 13.77
N GLU A 27 2.81 18.78 14.54
CA GLU A 27 3.32 19.84 15.43
C GLU A 27 4.35 19.36 16.48
N PHE A 28 4.49 18.06 16.70
CA PHE A 28 5.37 17.49 17.73
C PHE A 28 6.56 16.71 17.17
N TYR A 29 6.39 16.03 16.04
CA TYR A 29 7.44 15.18 15.46
C TYR A 29 7.21 14.85 13.98
N GLU A 30 8.28 14.41 13.32
CA GLU A 30 8.29 13.82 11.99
C GLU A 30 8.59 12.31 12.10
N GLU A 31 7.72 11.47 11.54
CA GLU A 31 7.87 10.01 11.51
C GLU A 31 7.60 9.48 10.09
N ASN A 32 8.65 9.49 9.26
CA ASN A 32 8.55 9.02 7.87
C ASN A 32 8.42 7.49 7.74
N VAL A 33 8.81 6.74 8.77
CA VAL A 33 8.78 5.27 8.77
C VAL A 33 8.33 4.77 10.14
N ARG A 34 7.22 4.04 10.18
CA ARG A 34 6.66 3.48 11.42
C ARG A 34 7.10 2.03 11.61
N PRO A 35 7.83 1.67 12.69
CA PRO A 35 8.17 0.28 12.99
C PRO A 35 6.94 -0.62 13.10
N THR A 36 5.84 -0.07 13.63
CA THR A 36 4.56 -0.78 13.78
C THR A 36 3.90 -1.11 12.45
N GLU A 37 3.97 -0.21 11.46
CA GLU A 37 3.51 -0.49 10.09
C GLU A 37 4.37 -1.58 9.44
N ILE A 38 5.69 -1.51 9.56
CA ILE A 38 6.60 -2.54 9.04
C ILE A 38 6.26 -3.90 9.64
N LYS A 39 6.04 -3.98 10.96
CA LYS A 39 5.66 -5.23 11.64
C LYS A 39 4.32 -5.78 11.11
N GLY A 40 3.32 -4.91 10.98
CA GLY A 40 2.00 -5.29 10.48
C GLY A 40 2.03 -5.77 9.03
N LEU A 41 2.74 -5.06 8.17
CA LEU A 41 2.92 -5.42 6.76
C LEU A 41 3.75 -6.69 6.59
N TRP A 42 4.79 -6.87 7.40
CA TRP A 42 5.58 -8.10 7.40
C TRP A 42 4.72 -9.32 7.78
N ARG A 43 3.88 -9.21 8.83
CA ARG A 43 2.92 -10.27 9.18
C ARG A 43 1.91 -10.53 8.06
N TRP A 44 1.41 -9.48 7.41
CA TRP A 44 0.49 -9.63 6.29
C TRP A 44 1.13 -10.37 5.11
N TRP A 45 2.34 -9.98 4.72
CA TRP A 45 3.10 -10.67 3.66
C TRP A 45 3.51 -12.08 4.06
N ASN A 46 3.77 -12.35 5.34
CA ASN A 46 3.99 -13.69 5.85
C ASN A 46 2.77 -14.60 5.62
N ARG A 47 1.56 -14.13 5.94
CA ARG A 47 0.33 -14.88 5.69
C ARG A 47 0.07 -15.11 4.20
N VAL A 48 0.29 -14.08 3.38
CA VAL A 48 0.16 -14.17 1.92
C VAL A 48 1.13 -15.21 1.35
N LEU A 49 2.39 -15.18 1.78
CA LEU A 49 3.41 -16.13 1.35
C LEU A 49 3.12 -17.54 1.86
N PHE A 50 2.65 -17.69 3.10
CA PHE A 50 2.30 -19.00 3.65
C PHE A 50 1.18 -19.66 2.86
N ASN A 51 0.10 -18.92 2.58
CA ASN A 51 -0.97 -19.41 1.71
C ASN A 51 -0.49 -19.68 0.27
N THR A 52 0.53 -18.96 -0.21
CA THR A 52 1.16 -19.27 -1.51
C THR A 52 1.80 -20.66 -1.49
N VAL A 53 2.60 -20.95 -0.45
CA VAL A 53 3.26 -22.25 -0.30
C VAL A 53 2.22 -23.36 -0.13
N ALA A 54 1.30 -23.22 0.83
CA ALA A 54 0.22 -24.18 1.09
C ALA A 54 -0.63 -24.49 -0.16
N TYR A 55 -0.99 -23.46 -0.93
CA TYR A 55 -1.78 -23.64 -2.14
C TYR A 55 -0.97 -24.32 -3.26
N SER A 56 0.32 -24.03 -3.35
CA SER A 56 1.19 -24.63 -4.37
C SER A 56 1.45 -26.13 -4.14
N THR A 57 1.48 -26.57 -2.88
CA THR A 57 1.82 -27.94 -2.48
C THR A 57 0.59 -28.79 -2.20
N GLU A 58 -0.37 -28.27 -1.45
CA GLU A 58 -1.53 -29.03 -0.95
C GLU A 58 -2.86 -28.59 -1.57
N ARG A 59 -2.86 -27.51 -2.37
CA ARG A 59 -4.09 -26.87 -2.90
C ARG A 59 -5.06 -26.39 -1.81
N LYS A 60 -4.56 -26.18 -0.60
CA LYS A 60 -5.32 -25.65 0.54
C LYS A 60 -5.00 -24.19 0.81
N LEU A 61 -5.95 -23.51 1.42
CA LEU A 61 -5.81 -22.13 1.88
C LEU A 61 -6.28 -22.04 3.33
N TYR A 62 -5.51 -21.36 4.17
CA TYR A 62 -5.77 -21.27 5.60
C TYR A 62 -6.19 -19.86 6.02
N THR A 63 -7.00 -19.80 7.07
CA THR A 63 -7.45 -18.55 7.68
C THR A 63 -6.27 -17.77 8.25
N TYR A 64 -6.32 -16.45 8.17
CA TYR A 64 -5.26 -15.59 8.73
C TYR A 64 -5.08 -15.76 10.23
N GLU A 65 -6.15 -16.05 10.99
CA GLU A 65 -6.07 -16.34 12.42
C GLU A 65 -5.21 -17.59 12.70
N SER A 66 -5.46 -18.68 11.97
CA SER A 66 -4.73 -19.93 12.18
C SER A 66 -3.26 -19.83 11.77
N ILE A 67 -2.94 -19.07 10.72
CA ILE A 67 -1.55 -18.77 10.33
C ILE A 67 -0.86 -17.90 11.39
N ASP A 68 -1.53 -16.85 11.89
CA ASP A 68 -0.96 -16.00 12.94
C ASP A 68 -0.72 -16.79 14.23
N ARG A 69 -1.60 -17.74 14.57
CA ARG A 69 -1.41 -18.68 15.69
C ARG A 69 -0.25 -19.63 15.44
N LEU A 70 -0.03 -20.11 14.21
CA LEU A 70 1.13 -20.93 13.87
C LEU A 70 2.45 -20.15 14.05
N PHE A 71 2.50 -18.89 13.64
CA PHE A 71 3.71 -18.05 13.70
C PHE A 71 3.84 -17.18 14.97
N GLU A 72 2.99 -17.39 15.98
CA GLU A 72 3.02 -16.57 17.20
C GLU A 72 4.33 -16.70 17.99
N ASP A 73 5.09 -17.78 17.82
CA ASP A 73 6.40 -17.95 18.45
C ASP A 73 7.41 -16.91 17.95
N VAL A 74 7.30 -16.51 16.68
CA VAL A 74 8.15 -15.48 16.07
C VAL A 74 7.52 -14.10 16.24
N PHE A 75 6.27 -13.94 15.80
CA PHE A 75 5.62 -12.63 15.72
C PHE A 75 4.88 -12.18 16.97
N GLY A 76 4.73 -13.07 17.96
CA GLY A 76 3.92 -12.82 19.14
C GLY A 76 2.41 -12.88 18.87
N SER A 77 1.66 -12.96 19.95
CA SER A 77 0.20 -12.89 20.03
C SER A 77 -0.19 -12.30 21.39
N GLU A 78 -1.48 -12.20 21.68
CA GLU A 78 -1.97 -11.85 23.02
C GLU A 78 -1.44 -12.80 24.10
N ASN A 79 -1.10 -14.04 23.73
CA ASN A 79 -0.59 -15.07 24.63
C ASN A 79 0.95 -15.07 24.74
N LYS A 80 1.66 -14.29 23.90
CA LYS A 80 3.12 -14.41 23.75
C LYS A 80 3.76 -13.14 23.23
N LYS A 81 4.73 -12.59 23.96
CA LYS A 81 5.60 -11.53 23.44
C LYS A 81 6.36 -12.02 22.19
N SER A 82 6.45 -11.18 21.17
CA SER A 82 7.21 -11.50 19.94
C SER A 82 8.67 -11.79 20.24
N ALA A 83 9.22 -12.82 19.60
CA ALA A 83 10.65 -13.13 19.66
C ALA A 83 11.51 -12.16 18.85
N VAL A 84 10.90 -11.42 17.90
CA VAL A 84 11.62 -10.46 17.06
C VAL A 84 11.19 -9.02 17.37
N ARG A 85 12.16 -8.18 17.74
CA ARG A 85 12.00 -6.73 17.90
C ARG A 85 12.51 -6.02 16.65
N LEU A 86 11.72 -5.07 16.16
CA LEU A 86 12.11 -4.20 15.06
C LEU A 86 12.56 -2.86 15.63
N GLU A 87 13.67 -2.35 15.11
CA GLU A 87 14.16 -1.02 15.39
C GLU A 87 14.45 -0.32 14.07
N VAL A 88 13.85 0.85 13.88
CA VAL A 88 14.00 1.66 12.67
C VAL A 88 14.83 2.88 13.03
N ILE A 89 15.90 3.10 12.29
CA ILE A 89 16.77 4.27 12.43
C ILE A 89 16.77 4.98 11.08
N THR A 90 16.09 6.13 10.98
CA THR A 90 16.09 6.96 9.77
C THR A 90 17.34 7.84 9.73
N ASP A 91 18.02 7.90 8.58
CA ASP A 91 19.30 8.62 8.44
C ASP A 91 19.15 10.15 8.70
N GLU A 92 17.95 10.71 8.51
CA GLU A 92 17.62 12.14 8.72
C GLU A 92 16.87 12.42 10.04
N GLY A 93 16.82 11.46 10.98
CA GLY A 93 15.96 11.51 12.17
C GLY A 93 16.37 12.49 13.26
N SER A 94 16.49 13.79 12.96
CA SER A 94 16.50 14.86 13.95
C SER A 94 15.08 15.24 14.38
N ASP A 95 14.95 15.94 15.50
CA ASP A 95 13.69 16.44 16.13
C ASP A 95 12.93 17.47 15.25
N ASN A 96 12.61 17.10 14.02
CA ASN A 96 11.81 17.91 13.11
C ASN A 96 10.33 17.78 13.48
N HIS A 97 9.60 18.87 13.38
CA HIS A 97 8.15 18.94 13.58
C HIS A 97 7.58 20.05 12.72
N PHE A 98 6.26 20.10 12.55
CA PHE A 98 5.62 21.14 11.75
C PHE A 98 5.49 22.44 12.54
N GLU A 99 5.98 23.54 11.99
CA GLU A 99 5.81 24.88 12.55
C GLU A 99 5.10 25.80 11.56
N LEU A 100 4.06 26.47 12.04
CA LEU A 100 3.32 27.50 11.32
C LEU A 100 3.41 28.81 12.11
N SER A 101 4.36 29.66 11.76
CA SER A 101 4.73 30.84 12.57
C SER A 101 3.78 32.02 12.36
N ASN A 102 3.54 32.41 11.10
CA ASN A 102 2.70 33.54 10.73
C ASN A 102 1.69 33.12 9.66
N VAL A 103 0.41 33.48 9.85
CA VAL A 103 -0.66 33.32 8.85
C VAL A 103 -1.57 34.55 8.90
N GLU A 104 -1.71 35.25 7.78
CA GLU A 104 -2.53 36.46 7.69
C GLU A 104 -4.00 36.11 7.37
N LEU A 105 -4.85 35.97 8.39
CA LEU A 105 -6.24 35.50 8.26
C LEU A 105 -7.32 36.59 8.39
N ASP A 106 -6.97 37.79 8.87
CA ASP A 106 -7.97 38.82 9.24
C ASP A 106 -8.94 39.16 8.11
N LYS A 107 -8.43 39.36 6.89
CA LYS A 107 -9.25 39.67 5.70
C LYS A 107 -10.27 38.58 5.39
N LEU A 108 -9.89 37.31 5.56
CA LEU A 108 -10.78 36.19 5.33
C LEU A 108 -11.83 36.09 6.44
N ILE A 109 -11.44 36.29 7.69
CA ILE A 109 -12.38 36.23 8.82
C ILE A 109 -13.46 37.31 8.67
N ASP A 110 -13.07 38.54 8.31
CA ASP A 110 -14.01 39.63 8.06
C ASP A 110 -14.98 39.33 6.90
N TYR A 111 -14.52 38.59 5.89
CA TYR A 111 -15.38 38.09 4.81
C TYR A 111 -16.37 37.03 5.31
N LEU A 112 -15.89 36.01 6.04
CA LEU A 112 -16.72 34.88 6.51
C LEU A 112 -17.85 35.31 7.44
N ARG A 113 -17.63 36.35 8.26
CA ARG A 113 -18.66 36.88 9.19
C ARG A 113 -19.89 37.46 8.48
N LYS A 114 -19.81 37.77 7.19
CA LYS A 114 -20.94 38.31 6.41
C LYS A 114 -21.94 37.24 5.96
N TYR A 115 -21.58 35.95 6.04
CA TYR A 115 -22.32 34.87 5.37
C TYR A 115 -22.65 33.71 6.30
N LYS A 116 -23.94 33.35 6.36
CA LYS A 116 -24.50 32.38 7.32
C LYS A 116 -23.67 31.09 7.43
N GLU A 117 -23.25 30.57 6.28
CA GLU A 117 -22.40 29.40 6.14
C GLU A 117 -21.61 29.55 4.83
N VAL A 118 -20.30 29.30 4.86
CA VAL A 118 -19.42 29.37 3.71
C VAL A 118 -18.51 28.15 3.71
N LYS A 119 -18.46 27.44 2.60
CA LYS A 119 -17.41 26.45 2.37
C LYS A 119 -16.12 27.16 2.00
N VAL A 120 -15.09 26.90 2.79
CA VAL A 120 -13.71 27.37 2.60
C VAL A 120 -12.94 26.22 1.97
N ASN A 121 -12.31 26.45 0.81
CA ASN A 121 -11.44 25.48 0.15
C ASN A 121 -10.04 26.09 0.00
N LEU A 122 -9.01 25.33 0.36
CA LEU A 122 -7.62 25.71 0.18
C LEU A 122 -7.12 25.28 -1.20
N ASP A 123 -6.23 26.04 -1.81
CA ASP A 123 -5.46 25.58 -2.96
C ASP A 123 -4.07 26.20 -2.95
N PHE A 124 -3.06 25.41 -3.25
CA PHE A 124 -1.69 25.89 -3.41
C PHE A 124 -1.37 26.06 -4.89
N ARG A 125 -1.62 27.25 -5.46
CA ARG A 125 -1.32 27.55 -6.86
C ARG A 125 -0.39 28.74 -6.96
N ASP A 126 0.49 28.73 -7.95
CA ASP A 126 1.43 29.84 -8.21
C ASP A 126 2.24 30.25 -6.96
N ASN A 127 2.69 29.24 -6.21
CA ASN A 127 3.47 29.35 -4.96
C ASN A 127 2.75 30.14 -3.85
N THR A 128 1.43 30.33 -3.98
CA THR A 128 0.62 31.08 -3.04
C THR A 128 -0.51 30.19 -2.54
N LEU A 129 -0.75 30.23 -1.22
CA LEU A 129 -1.93 29.60 -0.65
C LEU A 129 -3.13 30.48 -0.95
N ILE A 130 -4.10 29.94 -1.68
CA ILE A 130 -5.33 30.63 -2.08
C ILE A 130 -6.49 30.00 -1.33
N ILE A 131 -7.37 30.84 -0.80
CA ILE A 131 -8.62 30.41 -0.21
C ILE A 131 -9.76 30.75 -1.17
N GLU A 132 -10.41 29.70 -1.66
CA GLU A 132 -11.59 29.78 -2.52
C GLU A 132 -12.86 29.55 -1.69
N THR A 133 -13.80 30.48 -1.79
CA THR A 133 -15.11 30.37 -1.15
C THR A 133 -16.19 30.03 -2.18
N GLU A 134 -17.28 29.38 -1.78
CA GLU A 134 -18.41 29.06 -2.67
C GLU A 134 -19.00 30.29 -3.40
N GLY A 135 -18.77 31.51 -2.89
CA GLY A 135 -19.10 32.78 -3.56
C GLY A 135 -18.12 33.24 -4.64
N SER A 136 -17.24 32.37 -5.16
CA SER A 136 -16.21 32.67 -6.18
C SER A 136 -15.15 33.70 -5.78
N THR A 137 -15.10 34.11 -4.51
CA THR A 137 -14.04 34.98 -4.00
C THR A 137 -12.78 34.15 -3.75
N LYS A 138 -11.65 34.61 -4.28
CA LYS A 138 -10.32 34.05 -4.07
C LYS A 138 -9.47 35.02 -3.26
N ILE A 139 -9.00 34.58 -2.11
CA ILE A 139 -8.18 35.41 -1.21
C ILE A 139 -6.80 34.74 -1.07
N PRO A 140 -5.71 35.38 -1.53
CA PRO A 140 -4.37 34.89 -1.28
C PRO A 140 -4.02 35.06 0.21
N ILE A 141 -3.34 34.08 0.78
CA ILE A 141 -2.90 34.04 2.17
C ILE A 141 -1.38 34.00 2.22
N SER A 142 -0.81 35.01 2.86
CA SER A 142 0.59 35.01 3.26
C SER A 142 0.77 34.10 4.46
N PHE A 143 1.70 33.15 4.38
CA PHE A 143 2.06 32.29 5.50
C PHE A 143 3.56 32.01 5.53
N LYS A 144 4.07 31.62 6.70
CA LYS A 144 5.44 31.13 6.87
C LYS A 144 5.43 29.80 7.62
N SER A 145 5.84 28.75 6.92
CA SER A 145 6.02 27.39 7.45
C SER A 145 7.47 26.95 7.27
N ASN A 146 7.89 25.96 8.06
CA ASN A 146 9.18 25.29 7.91
C ASN A 146 9.20 24.18 6.83
N LEU A 147 8.05 23.87 6.21
CA LEU A 147 7.98 22.92 5.09
C LEU A 147 8.21 23.60 3.74
N ASP A 148 8.95 22.92 2.86
CA ASP A 148 9.19 23.32 1.47
C ASP A 148 8.17 22.64 0.53
N VAL A 149 6.96 23.22 0.47
CA VAL A 149 5.84 22.71 -0.33
C VAL A 149 6.12 22.78 -1.84
N ASP A 150 6.95 23.74 -2.27
CA ASP A 150 7.21 24.00 -3.68
C ASP A 150 7.86 22.82 -4.40
N LYS A 151 8.66 22.02 -3.67
CA LYS A 151 9.30 20.82 -4.21
C LYS A 151 8.33 19.70 -4.58
N ILE A 152 7.16 19.63 -3.94
CA ILE A 152 6.26 18.47 -4.00
C ILE A 152 4.90 18.79 -4.65
N LYS A 153 4.52 20.07 -4.71
CA LYS A 153 3.21 20.48 -5.26
C LYS A 153 2.93 19.87 -6.64
N ASP A 154 3.92 19.86 -7.54
CA ASP A 154 3.76 19.42 -8.92
C ASP A 154 3.40 17.93 -8.98
N LEU A 155 4.05 17.11 -8.16
CA LEU A 155 3.73 15.69 -8.01
C LEU A 155 2.29 15.50 -7.52
N VAL A 156 1.86 16.25 -6.50
CA VAL A 156 0.51 16.16 -5.92
C VAL A 156 -0.57 16.54 -6.94
N TYR A 157 -0.36 17.63 -7.69
CA TYR A 157 -1.34 18.12 -8.67
C TYR A 157 -1.39 17.28 -9.94
N LYS A 158 -0.24 16.79 -10.44
CA LYS A 158 -0.19 15.91 -11.62
C LYS A 158 -0.74 14.51 -11.29
N ASN A 159 -0.60 14.05 -10.04
CA ASN A 159 -1.10 12.75 -9.62
C ASN A 159 -2.57 12.79 -9.14
N LYS A 160 -3.49 12.33 -9.99
CA LYS A 160 -4.93 12.28 -9.68
C LYS A 160 -5.30 11.44 -8.45
N LEU A 161 -4.46 10.50 -8.02
CA LEU A 161 -4.71 9.70 -6.82
C LEU A 161 -4.37 10.47 -5.53
N LEU A 162 -3.37 11.37 -5.59
CA LEU A 162 -3.01 12.24 -4.47
C LEU A 162 -4.01 13.39 -4.36
N SER A 163 -4.27 14.10 -5.45
CA SER A 163 -5.23 15.22 -5.45
C SER A 163 -6.66 14.81 -5.05
N PHE A 164 -7.08 13.57 -5.35
CA PHE A 164 -8.36 13.04 -4.88
C PHE A 164 -8.39 12.85 -3.36
N GLU A 165 -7.31 12.36 -2.75
CA GLU A 165 -7.26 12.14 -1.30
C GLU A 165 -7.06 13.45 -0.53
N LEU A 166 -6.37 14.42 -1.13
CA LEU A 166 -6.20 15.78 -0.62
C LEU A 166 -7.55 16.48 -0.35
N LEU A 167 -8.63 16.07 -1.03
CA LEU A 167 -9.98 16.60 -0.77
C LEU A 167 -10.39 16.48 0.70
N GLY A 168 -9.90 15.47 1.42
CA GLY A 168 -10.17 15.27 2.85
C GLY A 168 -9.48 16.27 3.79
N PHE A 169 -8.49 17.01 3.29
CA PHE A 169 -7.67 17.96 4.06
C PHE A 169 -7.77 19.39 3.52
N LYS A 170 -8.59 19.59 2.47
CA LYS A 170 -8.61 20.84 1.69
C LYS A 170 -9.75 21.79 2.06
N SER A 171 -10.79 21.34 2.76
CA SER A 171 -11.98 22.17 2.95
C SER A 171 -12.72 21.95 4.25
N ILE A 172 -13.33 23.03 4.75
CA ILE A 172 -14.27 23.01 5.88
C ILE A 172 -15.48 23.90 5.55
N LYS A 173 -16.60 23.67 6.21
CA LYS A 173 -17.73 24.61 6.22
C LYS A 173 -17.71 25.42 7.50
N VAL A 174 -17.64 26.74 7.39
CA VAL A 174 -17.65 27.66 8.52
C VAL A 174 -19.00 28.39 8.54
N GLY A 175 -19.73 28.29 9.66
CA GLY A 175 -21.00 28.99 9.85
C GLY A 175 -20.95 29.96 11.03
N HIS A 176 -21.20 31.25 10.78
CA HIS A 176 -21.11 32.27 11.84
C HIS A 176 -22.33 32.34 12.76
N THR A 177 -23.44 31.67 12.42
CA THR A 177 -24.64 31.66 13.28
C THR A 177 -24.46 30.88 14.58
N LYS A 178 -23.37 30.10 14.71
CA LYS A 178 -23.01 29.34 15.93
C LYS A 178 -21.67 29.76 16.55
N ILE A 179 -20.78 30.39 15.78
CA ILE A 179 -19.41 30.76 16.18
C ILE A 179 -19.17 32.19 15.70
N SER A 180 -19.24 33.17 16.59
CA SER A 180 -19.11 34.60 16.25
C SER A 180 -17.77 35.23 16.66
N ASP A 181 -16.98 34.50 17.47
CA ASP A 181 -15.68 34.92 17.95
C ASP A 181 -14.61 34.81 16.85
N LYS A 182 -13.90 35.91 16.63
CA LYS A 182 -12.85 36.05 15.63
C LYS A 182 -11.70 35.08 15.92
N GLU A 183 -11.32 34.90 17.19
CA GLU A 183 -10.19 34.03 17.54
C GLU A 183 -10.53 32.55 17.31
N VAL A 184 -11.77 32.13 17.57
CA VAL A 184 -12.20 30.76 17.28
C VAL A 184 -12.17 30.47 15.78
N ILE A 185 -12.68 31.38 14.94
CA ILE A 185 -12.62 31.22 13.47
C ILE A 185 -11.16 31.18 13.00
N LYS A 186 -10.29 32.02 13.58
CA LYS A 186 -8.86 32.05 13.27
C LYS A 186 -8.19 30.71 13.56
N GLU A 187 -8.43 30.11 14.73
CA GLU A 187 -7.86 28.81 15.08
C GLU A 187 -8.42 27.67 14.20
N ILE A 188 -9.71 27.68 13.87
CA ILE A 188 -10.29 26.72 12.91
C ILE A 188 -9.60 26.79 11.54
N LEU A 189 -9.37 28.01 11.05
CA LEU A 189 -8.68 28.22 9.77
C LEU A 189 -7.20 27.87 9.85
N ARG A 190 -6.55 28.16 10.99
CA ARG A 190 -5.16 27.78 11.24
C ARG A 190 -4.99 26.27 11.22
N ASP A 191 -5.85 25.53 11.92
CA ASP A 191 -5.86 24.05 11.91
C ASP A 191 -6.08 23.50 10.51
N LEU A 192 -7.04 24.05 9.75
CA LEU A 192 -7.26 23.65 8.35
C LEU A 192 -6.00 23.85 7.49
N ILE A 193 -5.30 24.98 7.65
CA ILE A 193 -4.08 25.28 6.92
C ILE A 193 -2.94 24.36 7.34
N THR A 194 -2.76 24.11 8.63
CA THR A 194 -1.80 23.12 9.16
C THR A 194 -2.04 21.76 8.52
N ASN A 195 -3.26 21.24 8.62
CA ASN A 195 -3.65 19.94 8.09
C ASN A 195 -3.45 19.84 6.57
N TYR A 196 -3.69 20.92 5.83
CA TYR A 196 -3.44 20.98 4.39
C TYR A 196 -1.95 21.01 4.03
N LEU A 197 -1.14 21.78 4.75
CA LEU A 197 0.31 21.92 4.48
C LEU A 197 1.09 20.66 4.87
N GLU A 198 0.74 20.02 5.99
CA GLU A 198 1.35 18.77 6.45
C GLU A 198 1.22 17.63 5.42
N TYR A 199 0.16 17.63 4.60
CA TYR A 199 0.00 16.66 3.50
C TYR A 199 1.15 16.71 2.49
N PHE A 200 1.80 17.86 2.32
CA PHE A 200 2.89 18.05 1.35
C PHE A 200 4.25 17.61 1.88
N ASN A 201 4.36 17.07 3.12
CA ASN A 201 5.61 16.48 3.63
C ASN A 201 5.90 15.09 3.02
N ILE A 202 5.89 15.00 1.69
CA ILE A 202 6.18 13.77 0.94
C ILE A 202 7.64 13.84 0.50
N LYS A 203 8.54 13.13 1.18
CA LYS A 203 9.94 13.04 0.77
C LYS A 203 10.10 12.10 -0.42
N GLN A 204 10.91 12.47 -1.42
CA GLN A 204 11.14 11.63 -2.60
C GLN A 204 11.80 10.29 -2.23
N GLU A 205 12.89 10.33 -1.47
CA GLU A 205 13.59 9.14 -1.02
C GLU A 205 13.80 9.22 0.50
N VAL A 206 13.39 8.17 1.22
CA VAL A 206 13.63 8.02 2.66
C VAL A 206 14.46 6.77 2.87
N THR A 207 15.68 6.95 3.34
CA THR A 207 16.58 5.85 3.69
C THR A 207 16.54 5.60 5.19
N PHE A 208 16.48 4.33 5.57
CA PHE A 208 16.46 3.93 6.97
C PHE A 208 17.18 2.59 7.16
N THR A 209 17.63 2.35 8.38
CA THR A 209 18.13 1.05 8.81
C THR A 209 17.03 0.34 9.58
N LEU A 210 16.70 -0.89 9.17
CA LEU A 210 15.80 -1.80 9.86
C LEU A 210 16.64 -2.88 10.54
N ASN A 211 16.84 -2.69 11.85
CA ASN A 211 17.47 -3.68 12.71
C ASN A 211 16.42 -4.66 13.22
N ILE A 212 16.77 -5.95 13.17
CA ILE A 212 15.95 -7.04 13.66
C ILE A 212 16.72 -7.70 14.78
N TYR A 213 16.18 -7.65 15.98
CA TYR A 213 16.73 -8.34 17.14
C TYR A 213 15.94 -9.60 17.42
N LEU A 214 16.61 -10.63 17.90
CA LEU A 214 16.06 -11.94 18.24
C LEU A 214 16.26 -12.22 19.72
N ASP A 215 15.19 -12.59 20.41
CA ASP A 215 15.25 -13.12 21.76
C ASP A 215 15.64 -14.61 21.73
N LYS A 216 16.93 -14.88 21.96
CA LYS A 216 17.52 -16.23 21.98
C LYS A 216 16.88 -17.16 23.00
N SER A 217 16.20 -16.63 24.04
CA SER A 217 15.49 -17.47 25.01
C SER A 217 14.32 -18.27 24.41
N ARG A 218 13.91 -17.95 23.18
CA ARG A 218 12.79 -18.59 22.47
C ARG A 218 13.21 -19.74 21.55
N GLU A 219 14.51 -19.95 21.32
CA GLU A 219 15.03 -20.89 20.31
C GLU A 219 14.72 -22.36 20.60
N HIS A 220 14.59 -22.76 21.87
CA HIS A 220 14.34 -24.16 22.25
C HIS A 220 12.90 -24.65 22.01
N LYS A 221 12.03 -23.83 21.40
CA LYS A 221 10.68 -24.25 21.06
C LYS A 221 10.67 -25.05 19.76
N GLN A 222 9.75 -26.02 19.69
CA GLN A 222 9.63 -26.90 18.54
C GLN A 222 9.50 -26.09 17.23
N ASN A 223 10.38 -26.37 16.27
CA ASN A 223 10.41 -25.77 14.93
C ASN A 223 10.52 -24.24 14.89
N PHE A 224 11.09 -23.63 15.93
CA PHE A 224 11.28 -22.18 15.97
C PHE A 224 12.14 -21.67 14.81
N GLU A 225 13.25 -22.36 14.52
CA GLU A 225 14.16 -21.98 13.43
C GLU A 225 13.48 -21.95 12.07
N ASP A 226 12.67 -22.96 11.74
CA ASP A 226 12.00 -23.03 10.43
C ASP A 226 10.96 -21.93 10.28
N LYS A 227 10.17 -21.69 11.33
CA LYS A 227 9.22 -20.56 11.39
C LYS A 227 9.95 -19.22 11.23
N LEU A 228 11.12 -19.07 11.87
CA LEU A 228 11.92 -17.86 11.79
C LEU A 228 12.53 -17.67 10.39
N LYS A 229 13.11 -18.71 9.80
CA LYS A 229 13.66 -18.68 8.43
C LYS A 229 12.57 -18.32 7.42
N PHE A 230 11.36 -18.89 7.55
CA PHE A 230 10.21 -18.52 6.73
C PHE A 230 9.75 -17.08 6.95
N ALA A 231 9.74 -16.60 8.19
CA ALA A 231 9.48 -15.20 8.48
C ALA A 231 10.51 -14.28 7.81
N LEU A 232 11.80 -14.64 7.78
CA LEU A 232 12.80 -13.84 7.08
C LEU A 232 12.62 -13.86 5.56
N TYR A 233 12.25 -15.00 4.96
CA TYR A 233 11.84 -15.03 3.55
C TYR A 233 10.65 -14.12 3.28
N SER A 234 9.63 -14.13 4.15
CA SER A 234 8.48 -13.25 3.97
C SER A 234 8.82 -11.77 4.17
N LEU A 235 9.85 -11.46 4.97
CA LEU A 235 10.35 -10.09 5.08
C LEU A 235 11.03 -9.67 3.77
N LEU A 236 11.87 -10.53 3.20
CA LEU A 236 12.52 -10.26 1.92
C LEU A 236 11.47 -10.07 0.81
N VAL A 237 10.47 -10.95 0.73
CA VAL A 237 9.34 -10.81 -0.22
C VAL A 237 8.57 -9.51 0.01
N PHE A 238 8.33 -9.12 1.26
CA PHE A 238 7.73 -7.82 1.59
C PHE A 238 8.55 -6.66 1.06
N ILE A 239 9.87 -6.66 1.26
CA ILE A 239 10.75 -5.60 0.75
C ILE A 239 10.73 -5.56 -0.78
N LEU A 240 10.74 -6.73 -1.43
CA LEU A 240 10.79 -6.84 -2.89
C LEU A 240 9.48 -6.52 -3.60
N LEU A 241 8.33 -6.83 -2.99
CA LEU A 241 6.99 -6.70 -3.61
C LEU A 241 6.08 -5.68 -2.95
N GLY A 242 6.41 -5.22 -1.75
CA GLY A 242 5.63 -4.28 -0.96
C GLY A 242 6.19 -2.86 -0.93
N GLY A 243 5.61 -2.09 -0.02
CA GLY A 243 5.98 -0.72 0.32
C GLY A 243 5.45 -0.39 1.71
N ILE A 244 5.82 0.77 2.24
CA ILE A 244 5.34 1.30 3.53
C ILE A 244 4.41 2.51 3.35
N GLY A 245 3.57 2.80 4.35
CA GLY A 245 2.61 3.91 4.29
C GLY A 245 1.39 3.64 3.39
N ARG A 246 0.70 4.73 3.01
CA ARG A 246 -0.53 4.71 2.21
C ARG A 246 -0.25 4.43 0.73
N LYS A 247 -1.25 3.84 0.05
CA LYS A 247 -1.27 3.58 -1.41
C LYS A 247 -0.08 2.77 -1.95
N THR A 248 0.46 1.85 -1.15
CA THR A 248 1.53 0.92 -1.58
C THR A 248 1.13 0.00 -2.74
N SER A 249 -0.16 -0.18 -2.99
CA SER A 249 -0.67 -0.86 -4.18
C SER A 249 -0.60 -0.02 -5.46
N ARG A 250 -0.10 1.22 -5.38
CA ARG A 250 -0.02 2.22 -6.46
C ARG A 250 1.37 2.84 -6.59
N GLY A 251 2.41 2.14 -6.12
CA GLY A 251 3.81 2.55 -6.26
C GLY A 251 4.39 3.44 -5.17
N PHE A 252 3.56 4.08 -4.33
CA PHE A 252 4.04 4.91 -3.21
C PHE A 252 4.66 4.07 -2.09
N GLY A 253 5.68 4.63 -1.43
CA GLY A 253 6.44 3.97 -0.37
C GLY A 253 7.15 2.69 -0.79
N SER A 254 7.35 2.48 -2.10
CA SER A 254 7.98 1.27 -2.61
C SER A 254 9.38 1.11 -2.03
N LEU A 255 9.67 -0.08 -1.48
CA LEU A 255 10.95 -0.36 -0.83
C LEU A 255 12.00 -0.87 -1.83
N SER A 256 13.26 -0.53 -1.62
CA SER A 256 14.41 -1.07 -2.34
C SER A 256 15.52 -1.41 -1.35
N ILE A 257 16.35 -2.41 -1.66
CA ILE A 257 17.46 -2.83 -0.79
C ILE A 257 18.70 -2.03 -1.16
N VAL A 258 19.23 -1.25 -0.21
CA VAL A 258 20.52 -0.56 -0.35
C VAL A 258 21.63 -1.42 0.25
N ASP A 259 21.40 -2.05 1.38
CA ASP A 259 22.37 -2.96 1.99
C ASP A 259 21.68 -4.00 2.88
N VAL A 260 22.40 -5.08 3.17
CA VAL A 260 21.93 -6.15 4.06
C VAL A 260 23.13 -6.78 4.76
N LYS A 261 23.00 -7.03 6.06
CA LYS A 261 24.02 -7.69 6.88
C LYS A 261 23.39 -8.68 7.82
N CYS A 262 23.84 -9.93 7.74
CA CYS A 262 23.49 -10.98 8.68
C CYS A 262 24.51 -11.00 9.84
N TYR A 263 24.03 -11.24 11.05
CA TYR A 263 24.86 -11.35 12.25
C TYR A 263 24.81 -12.76 12.88
N ASP A 264 23.90 -13.61 12.41
CA ASP A 264 23.82 -15.03 12.77
C ASP A 264 23.71 -15.89 11.50
N ASP A 265 24.85 -16.39 11.03
CA ASP A 265 24.96 -17.13 9.78
C ASP A 265 24.11 -18.41 9.77
N SER A 266 23.85 -19.02 10.94
CA SER A 266 23.05 -20.24 11.04
C SER A 266 21.57 -20.02 10.68
N ILE A 267 21.09 -18.78 10.83
CA ILE A 267 19.70 -18.40 10.59
C ILE A 267 19.56 -17.60 9.30
N CYS A 268 20.35 -16.54 9.13
CA CYS A 268 20.08 -15.51 8.12
C CYS A 268 21.02 -15.48 6.92
N LYS A 269 22.03 -16.36 6.85
CA LYS A 269 23.03 -16.31 5.76
C LYS A 269 22.40 -16.43 4.37
N LYS A 270 21.53 -17.42 4.20
CA LYS A 270 20.82 -17.63 2.93
C LYS A 270 19.96 -16.43 2.52
N ILE A 271 19.38 -15.71 3.48
CA ILE A 271 18.58 -14.51 3.22
C ILE A 271 19.49 -13.33 2.83
N GLU A 272 20.65 -13.19 3.46
CA GLU A 272 21.65 -12.19 3.09
C GLU A 272 22.11 -12.37 1.64
N ASP A 273 22.47 -13.60 1.26
CA ASP A 273 22.94 -13.92 -0.10
C ASP A 273 21.83 -13.66 -1.13
N LEU A 274 20.58 -14.06 -0.83
CA LEU A 274 19.44 -13.78 -1.70
C LEU A 274 19.16 -12.28 -1.82
N ALA A 275 19.27 -11.50 -0.74
CA ALA A 275 19.06 -10.06 -0.77
C ALA A 275 20.19 -9.33 -1.53
N LYS A 276 21.44 -9.81 -1.41
CA LYS A 276 22.59 -9.29 -2.16
C LYS A 276 22.40 -9.39 -3.67
N ASN A 277 21.65 -10.39 -4.15
CA ASN A 277 21.30 -10.53 -5.57
C ASN A 277 20.48 -9.34 -6.12
N PHE A 278 19.89 -8.49 -5.27
CA PHE A 278 19.08 -7.34 -5.70
C PHE A 278 19.81 -5.99 -5.59
N LEU A 279 21.07 -5.98 -5.13
CA LEU A 279 21.85 -4.75 -5.02
C LEU A 279 22.24 -4.18 -6.39
N THR A 280 22.35 -5.05 -7.39
CA THR A 280 22.64 -4.70 -8.79
C THR A 280 21.71 -5.49 -9.71
N ILE A 281 21.05 -4.78 -10.62
CA ILE A 281 20.12 -5.34 -11.59
C ILE A 281 20.45 -4.70 -12.95
N SER A 282 20.75 -5.51 -13.95
CA SER A 282 21.12 -5.08 -15.30
C SER A 282 19.91 -4.91 -16.22
N SER A 283 18.82 -5.66 -15.99
CA SER A 283 17.63 -5.61 -16.85
C SER A 283 16.35 -6.03 -16.14
N GLY A 284 15.20 -5.65 -16.70
CA GLY A 284 13.89 -6.07 -16.19
C GLY A 284 13.68 -7.59 -16.23
N ASN A 285 14.23 -8.28 -17.24
CA ASN A 285 14.15 -9.74 -17.34
C ASN A 285 14.97 -10.42 -16.23
N GLU A 286 16.17 -9.90 -15.92
CA GLU A 286 16.97 -10.39 -14.82
C GLU A 286 16.21 -10.23 -13.49
N LEU A 287 15.64 -9.05 -13.22
CA LEU A 287 14.82 -8.82 -12.02
C LEU A 287 13.64 -9.78 -11.93
N LYS A 288 12.91 -9.99 -13.03
CA LYS A 288 11.80 -10.95 -13.08
C LYS A 288 12.28 -12.37 -12.69
N SER A 289 13.38 -12.83 -13.30
CA SER A 289 13.94 -14.16 -13.01
C SER A 289 14.40 -14.30 -11.56
N LYS A 290 14.98 -13.26 -10.96
CA LYS A 290 15.39 -13.25 -9.54
C LYS A 290 14.18 -13.34 -8.60
N ILE A 291 13.09 -12.65 -8.91
CA ILE A 291 11.84 -12.73 -8.13
C ILE A 291 11.24 -14.15 -8.23
N GLU A 292 11.13 -14.69 -9.44
CA GLU A 292 10.63 -16.06 -9.67
C GLU A 292 11.48 -17.09 -8.94
N SER A 293 12.81 -16.98 -9.02
CA SER A 293 13.76 -17.85 -8.32
C SER A 293 13.56 -17.85 -6.80
N ILE A 294 13.35 -16.68 -6.17
CA ILE A 294 13.04 -16.61 -4.73
C ILE A 294 11.72 -17.30 -4.42
N LEU A 295 10.67 -17.01 -5.19
CA LEU A 295 9.34 -17.59 -4.95
C LEU A 295 9.38 -19.11 -5.07
N ASP A 296 10.05 -19.64 -6.08
CA ASP A 296 10.17 -21.09 -6.27
C ASP A 296 11.09 -21.74 -5.24
N CYS A 297 12.18 -21.06 -4.83
CA CYS A 297 13.01 -21.49 -3.71
C CYS A 297 12.17 -21.67 -2.43
N ILE A 298 11.26 -20.73 -2.14
CA ILE A 298 10.43 -20.78 -0.93
C ILE A 298 9.39 -21.91 -1.02
N LYS A 299 8.73 -22.08 -2.18
CA LYS A 299 7.77 -23.18 -2.39
C LYS A 299 8.41 -24.55 -2.15
N ASN A 300 9.66 -24.73 -2.58
CA ASN A 300 10.37 -26.00 -2.48
C ASN A 300 11.10 -26.19 -1.14
N SER A 301 11.65 -25.13 -0.54
CA SER A 301 12.51 -25.23 0.65
C SER A 301 11.74 -25.16 1.97
N CYS A 302 10.46 -24.81 1.97
CA CYS A 302 9.70 -24.52 3.21
C CYS A 302 8.46 -25.39 3.37
N THR A 303 8.39 -26.54 2.70
CA THR A 303 7.27 -27.49 2.79
C THR A 303 7.10 -28.07 4.19
N ASP A 304 8.20 -28.21 4.94
CA ASP A 304 8.21 -28.83 6.27
C ASP A 304 7.33 -28.09 7.28
N ILE A 305 7.19 -26.77 7.13
CA ILE A 305 6.37 -25.92 8.01
C ILE A 305 4.88 -26.25 7.88
N LEU A 306 4.43 -26.73 6.72
CA LEU A 306 3.04 -27.13 6.52
C LEU A 306 2.68 -28.34 7.39
N TYR A 307 3.56 -29.35 7.40
CA TYR A 307 3.38 -30.55 8.22
C TYR A 307 3.38 -30.22 9.72
N ILE A 308 4.20 -29.26 10.14
CA ILE A 308 4.25 -28.76 11.52
C ILE A 308 2.92 -28.09 11.93
N GLY A 309 2.25 -27.41 10.98
CA GLY A 309 1.04 -26.64 11.25
C GLY A 309 -0.27 -27.42 11.21
N ASN A 310 -0.27 -28.68 10.73
CA ASN A 310 -1.49 -29.41 10.37
C ASN A 310 -2.60 -29.45 11.44
N ASN A 311 -2.27 -29.49 12.72
CA ASN A 311 -3.27 -29.56 13.81
C ASN A 311 -3.76 -28.18 14.30
N ILE A 312 -3.08 -27.08 13.94
CA ILE A 312 -3.39 -25.71 14.38
C ILE A 312 -4.05 -24.92 13.24
N LEU A 313 -3.74 -25.28 11.99
CA LEU A 313 -4.25 -24.63 10.80
C LEU A 313 -5.74 -24.93 10.58
N SER A 314 -6.48 -23.92 10.13
CA SER A 314 -7.90 -24.01 9.81
C SER A 314 -8.11 -23.57 8.37
N GLU A 315 -8.59 -24.50 7.54
CA GLU A 315 -8.92 -24.23 6.14
C GLU A 315 -10.06 -23.21 6.04
N ILE A 316 -10.01 -22.38 5.01
CA ILE A 316 -11.01 -21.33 4.80
C ILE A 316 -12.37 -21.91 4.39
N ASP A 317 -13.46 -21.25 4.80
CA ASP A 317 -14.75 -21.39 4.10
C ASP A 317 -14.71 -20.47 2.86
N PRO A 318 -14.67 -20.99 1.63
CA PRO A 318 -14.47 -20.20 0.42
C PRO A 318 -15.60 -19.18 0.16
N LYS A 319 -16.75 -19.32 0.82
CA LYS A 319 -17.88 -18.39 0.70
C LYS A 319 -17.89 -17.31 1.78
N LYS A 320 -17.15 -17.48 2.87
CA LYS A 320 -17.15 -16.56 4.04
C LYS A 320 -15.79 -15.96 4.34
N ASN A 321 -14.72 -16.53 3.81
CA ASN A 321 -13.36 -16.08 4.04
C ASN A 321 -12.69 -15.68 2.73
N VAL A 322 -11.91 -14.59 2.80
CA VAL A 322 -11.12 -14.09 1.69
C VAL A 322 -9.67 -13.98 2.12
N VAL A 323 -8.81 -14.74 1.45
CA VAL A 323 -7.35 -14.69 1.64
C VAL A 323 -6.66 -14.45 0.31
N TYR A 324 -5.45 -13.89 0.38
CA TYR A 324 -4.63 -13.62 -0.80
C TYR A 324 -3.35 -14.45 -0.78
N PHE A 325 -2.84 -14.72 -1.97
CA PHE A 325 -1.60 -15.43 -2.19
C PHE A 325 -0.94 -14.96 -3.49
N ILE A 326 0.33 -15.24 -3.65
CA ILE A 326 1.14 -14.84 -4.80
C ILE A 326 0.94 -15.83 -5.94
N ASN A 327 0.89 -15.34 -7.17
CA ASN A 327 0.98 -16.15 -8.37
C ASN A 327 2.17 -15.69 -9.20
N SER A 328 3.14 -16.59 -9.41
CA SER A 328 4.37 -16.31 -10.16
C SER A 328 4.12 -15.94 -11.63
N ASP A 329 2.99 -16.36 -12.20
CA ASP A 329 2.66 -16.08 -13.62
C ASP A 329 2.16 -14.64 -13.85
N LEU A 330 1.79 -13.94 -12.78
CA LEU A 330 1.22 -12.60 -12.81
C LEU A 330 2.23 -11.55 -12.35
N PHE A 331 3.44 -11.63 -12.91
CA PHE A 331 4.53 -10.66 -12.72
C PHE A 331 4.98 -10.06 -14.05
N GLU A 332 4.94 -8.74 -14.13
CA GLU A 332 5.43 -7.96 -15.24
C GLU A 332 6.45 -6.96 -14.73
N VAL A 333 7.61 -6.90 -15.39
CA VAL A 333 8.70 -6.02 -15.03
C VAL A 333 9.10 -5.17 -16.23
N ARG A 334 9.29 -3.88 -16.00
CA ARG A 334 9.68 -2.91 -17.02
C ARG A 334 10.68 -1.93 -16.44
N GLU A 335 11.63 -1.50 -17.25
CA GLU A 335 12.53 -0.41 -16.87
C GLU A 335 11.80 0.93 -16.90
N ILE A 336 12.16 1.84 -16.00
CA ILE A 336 11.56 3.18 -15.90
C ILE A 336 12.66 4.24 -15.85
N ASN A 337 12.43 5.33 -16.56
CA ASN A 337 13.32 6.48 -16.58
C ASN A 337 12.81 7.63 -15.70
N ASP A 338 11.49 7.74 -15.53
CA ASP A 338 10.84 8.81 -14.76
C ASP A 338 9.84 8.22 -13.77
N LYS A 339 10.18 8.29 -12.47
CA LYS A 339 9.37 7.73 -11.38
C LYS A 339 8.07 8.50 -11.17
N GLU A 340 8.08 9.83 -11.34
CA GLU A 340 6.92 10.69 -11.07
C GLU A 340 5.85 10.53 -12.16
N ASN A 341 6.29 10.49 -13.43
CA ASN A 341 5.39 10.24 -14.55
C ASN A 341 4.73 8.87 -14.43
N VAL A 342 5.49 7.83 -14.06
CA VAL A 342 4.93 6.49 -13.81
C VAL A 342 3.87 6.53 -12.70
N LEU A 343 4.17 7.15 -11.56
CA LEU A 343 3.22 7.27 -10.45
C LEU A 343 1.93 8.02 -10.85
N ALA A 344 2.04 9.06 -11.67
CA ALA A 344 0.89 9.79 -12.20
C ALA A 344 0.09 8.93 -13.20
N ASN A 345 0.76 8.17 -14.06
CA ASN A 345 0.14 7.33 -15.08
C ASN A 345 -0.53 6.08 -14.50
N ILE A 346 -0.16 5.61 -13.30
CA ILE A 346 -0.89 4.53 -12.62
C ILE A 346 -2.38 4.83 -12.50
N TYR A 347 -2.79 6.10 -12.33
CA TYR A 347 -4.21 6.48 -12.37
C TYR A 347 -4.88 6.06 -13.69
N LYS A 348 -4.20 6.24 -14.83
CA LYS A 348 -4.72 5.86 -16.16
C LYS A 348 -4.93 4.36 -16.30
N ALA A 349 -4.16 3.53 -15.57
CA ALA A 349 -4.33 2.08 -15.54
C ALA A 349 -5.44 1.60 -14.58
N VAL A 350 -5.72 2.35 -13.51
CA VAL A 350 -6.65 1.89 -12.46
C VAL A 350 -7.94 2.72 -12.36
N SER A 351 -8.15 3.71 -13.20
CA SER A 351 -9.41 4.46 -13.28
C SER A 351 -10.33 3.85 -14.34
N SER A 352 -11.63 3.74 -14.10
CA SER A 352 -12.55 3.17 -15.09
C SER A 352 -12.66 3.97 -16.38
N GLU A 353 -12.32 5.26 -16.34
CA GLU A 353 -12.22 6.15 -17.50
C GLU A 353 -10.75 6.55 -17.74
N GLY A 354 -9.81 5.72 -17.30
CA GLY A 354 -8.39 5.91 -17.56
C GLY A 354 -8.05 5.42 -18.96
N CYS A 355 -7.41 6.26 -19.77
CA CYS A 355 -7.15 5.98 -21.19
C CYS A 355 -6.36 4.67 -21.42
N CYS A 356 -5.50 4.27 -20.48
CA CYS A 356 -4.76 3.01 -20.58
C CYS A 356 -5.69 1.80 -20.50
N ILE A 357 -6.46 1.66 -19.41
CA ILE A 357 -7.34 0.51 -19.26
C ILE A 357 -8.50 0.54 -20.26
N GLU A 358 -8.97 1.73 -20.66
CA GLU A 358 -9.99 1.89 -21.70
C GLU A 358 -9.51 1.38 -23.07
N SER A 359 -8.26 1.65 -23.45
CA SER A 359 -7.67 1.10 -24.68
C SER A 359 -7.43 -0.42 -24.65
N ILE A 360 -7.41 -1.03 -23.45
CA ILE A 360 -7.13 -2.46 -23.25
C ILE A 360 -8.43 -3.27 -23.13
N ILE A 361 -9.42 -2.74 -22.40
CA ILE A 361 -10.74 -3.34 -22.19
C ILE A 361 -11.79 -2.35 -22.67
N THR A 362 -12.28 -2.54 -23.89
CA THR A 362 -13.18 -1.62 -24.57
C THR A 362 -14.59 -1.63 -23.97
N ASP A 363 -15.13 -2.83 -23.68
CA ASP A 363 -16.43 -2.95 -23.03
C ASP A 363 -16.37 -2.35 -21.61
N LYS A 364 -17.22 -1.34 -21.39
CA LYS A 364 -17.25 -0.58 -20.14
C LYS A 364 -17.59 -1.46 -18.93
N TYR A 365 -18.47 -2.45 -19.08
CA TYR A 365 -18.89 -3.29 -17.97
C TYR A 365 -17.84 -4.35 -17.65
N ALA A 366 -17.20 -4.96 -18.65
CA ALA A 366 -16.04 -5.82 -18.45
C ALA A 366 -14.91 -5.05 -17.74
N ARG A 367 -14.67 -3.79 -18.14
CA ARG A 367 -13.67 -2.91 -17.51
C ARG A 367 -14.01 -2.58 -16.05
N LYS A 368 -15.27 -2.22 -15.76
CA LYS A 368 -15.74 -2.02 -14.38
C LYS A 368 -15.61 -3.29 -13.56
N SER A 369 -16.02 -4.44 -14.09
CA SER A 369 -15.92 -5.74 -13.43
C SER A 369 -14.47 -6.15 -13.14
N PHE A 370 -13.55 -5.95 -14.08
CA PHE A 370 -12.11 -6.15 -13.88
C PHE A 370 -11.60 -5.28 -12.73
N LEU A 371 -11.92 -3.99 -12.75
CA LEU A 371 -11.47 -3.05 -11.73
C LEU A 371 -12.15 -3.26 -10.37
N ILE A 372 -13.34 -3.86 -10.31
CA ILE A 372 -13.99 -4.29 -9.08
C ILE A 372 -13.32 -5.55 -8.54
N ALA A 373 -13.04 -6.55 -9.38
CA ALA A 373 -12.40 -7.80 -8.98
C ALA A 373 -10.94 -7.59 -8.53
N PHE A 374 -10.18 -6.78 -9.26
CA PHE A 374 -8.73 -6.63 -9.06
C PHE A 374 -8.30 -5.27 -8.49
N GLY A 375 -9.10 -4.22 -8.64
CA GLY A 375 -8.73 -2.84 -8.29
C GLY A 375 -9.06 -2.42 -6.86
N GLY A 376 -9.58 -3.32 -6.03
CA GLY A 376 -10.08 -3.03 -4.67
C GLY A 376 -11.52 -2.51 -4.68
N TYR A 377 -11.97 -1.98 -3.54
CA TYR A 377 -13.32 -1.44 -3.40
C TYR A 377 -13.58 -0.29 -4.40
N ARG A 378 -14.80 -0.28 -4.96
CA ARG A 378 -15.32 0.83 -5.76
C ARG A 378 -16.77 1.09 -5.43
N LYS A 379 -17.15 2.36 -5.40
CA LYS A 379 -18.56 2.74 -5.32
C LYS A 379 -19.22 2.46 -6.67
N VAL A 380 -20.15 1.52 -6.69
CA VAL A 380 -20.93 1.14 -7.87
C VAL A 380 -22.31 1.78 -7.79
N GLY A 381 -22.81 2.35 -8.89
CA GLY A 381 -24.18 2.87 -8.96
C GLY A 381 -25.18 1.75 -9.23
N GLU A 382 -26.40 1.86 -8.70
CA GLU A 382 -27.44 0.83 -8.81
C GLU A 382 -27.71 0.38 -10.25
N LYS A 383 -27.67 1.33 -11.20
CA LYS A 383 -27.88 1.07 -12.64
C LYS A 383 -26.82 0.15 -13.26
N ASP A 384 -25.62 0.08 -12.70
CA ASP A 384 -24.53 -0.75 -13.20
C ASP A 384 -24.53 -2.16 -12.60
N ILE A 385 -25.24 -2.38 -11.47
CA ILE A 385 -25.12 -3.60 -10.66
C ILE A 385 -25.53 -4.84 -11.46
N GLY A 386 -26.63 -4.80 -12.22
CA GLY A 386 -27.09 -5.95 -13.01
C GLY A 386 -26.06 -6.42 -14.03
N PHE A 387 -25.47 -5.49 -14.78
CA PHE A 387 -24.41 -5.81 -15.75
C PHE A 387 -23.16 -6.38 -15.07
N ILE A 388 -22.72 -5.75 -13.97
CA ILE A 388 -21.57 -6.24 -13.20
C ILE A 388 -21.85 -7.63 -12.62
N LYS A 389 -23.07 -7.89 -12.14
CA LYS A 389 -23.49 -9.21 -11.65
C LYS A 389 -23.38 -10.28 -12.72
N ASN A 390 -23.75 -10.00 -13.97
CA ASN A 390 -23.58 -10.93 -15.07
C ASN A 390 -22.10 -11.30 -15.31
N TYR A 391 -21.20 -10.31 -15.30
CA TYR A 391 -19.77 -10.56 -15.51
C TYR A 391 -19.13 -11.30 -14.31
N LEU A 392 -19.47 -10.96 -13.07
CA LEU A 392 -18.83 -11.57 -11.91
C LEU A 392 -19.46 -12.90 -11.48
N CYS A 393 -20.61 -13.25 -12.06
CA CYS A 393 -21.40 -14.43 -11.77
C CYS A 393 -20.57 -15.72 -11.83
N GLU A 394 -20.73 -16.57 -10.83
CA GLU A 394 -19.98 -17.82 -10.68
C GLU A 394 -20.30 -18.87 -11.77
N ILE A 395 -21.57 -18.92 -12.19
CA ILE A 395 -22.15 -20.00 -13.00
C ILE A 395 -22.42 -19.54 -14.45
N CYS A 396 -22.52 -18.23 -14.66
CA CYS A 396 -22.88 -17.67 -15.95
C CYS A 396 -21.71 -17.83 -16.94
N GLU A 397 -21.96 -18.50 -18.07
CA GLU A 397 -20.98 -18.69 -19.14
C GLU A 397 -20.71 -17.43 -19.98
N THR A 398 -21.34 -16.30 -19.64
CA THR A 398 -21.02 -15.02 -20.26
C THR A 398 -19.60 -14.64 -19.89
N VAL A 399 -18.73 -14.52 -20.90
CA VAL A 399 -17.31 -14.15 -20.91
C VAL A 399 -16.93 -13.13 -19.81
N PRO A 400 -16.49 -13.57 -18.62
CA PRO A 400 -15.12 -13.17 -18.33
C PRO A 400 -14.26 -14.27 -17.72
N SER A 401 -12.98 -14.08 -17.98
CA SER A 401 -11.81 -14.75 -17.43
C SER A 401 -11.60 -14.62 -15.91
N PHE A 402 -12.62 -14.24 -15.12
CA PHE A 402 -12.49 -14.01 -13.66
C PHE A 402 -13.83 -14.05 -12.89
N ASN A 403 -14.46 -15.24 -12.80
CA ASN A 403 -15.68 -15.41 -12.00
C ASN A 403 -15.42 -15.41 -10.49
N ILE A 404 -16.37 -14.89 -9.71
CA ILE A 404 -16.28 -14.80 -8.24
C ILE A 404 -17.09 -15.93 -7.60
N VAL A 405 -16.50 -16.60 -6.60
CA VAL A 405 -17.14 -17.62 -5.76
C VAL A 405 -18.35 -17.00 -5.05
N ASP A 406 -19.48 -17.70 -5.05
CA ASP A 406 -20.71 -17.29 -4.37
C ASP A 406 -21.23 -15.93 -4.82
N PHE A 407 -21.19 -15.64 -6.13
CA PHE A 407 -21.69 -14.39 -6.70
C PHE A 407 -22.96 -14.62 -7.56
N PRO A 408 -24.14 -14.76 -6.94
CA PRO A 408 -25.39 -15.02 -7.66
C PRO A 408 -25.93 -13.78 -8.39
N LEU A 409 -26.77 -14.00 -9.41
CA LEU A 409 -27.35 -12.94 -10.24
C LEU A 409 -28.45 -12.15 -9.52
N SER A 410 -29.38 -12.84 -8.87
CA SER A 410 -30.61 -12.25 -8.32
C SER A 410 -30.57 -12.08 -6.81
N GLU A 411 -29.80 -12.91 -6.11
CA GLU A 411 -29.71 -12.89 -4.65
C GLU A 411 -28.49 -12.09 -4.19
N ASP A 412 -28.53 -11.59 -2.96
CA ASP A 412 -27.35 -11.05 -2.30
C ASP A 412 -26.78 -12.17 -1.40
N SER A 413 -25.49 -12.44 -1.57
CA SER A 413 -24.70 -13.37 -0.78
C SER A 413 -23.65 -12.61 0.03
N PHE A 414 -22.94 -13.33 0.91
CA PHE A 414 -21.78 -12.75 1.60
C PHE A 414 -20.77 -12.18 0.60
N MET A 415 -20.45 -12.91 -0.49
CA MET A 415 -19.42 -12.45 -1.42
C MET A 415 -19.90 -11.27 -2.28
N SER A 416 -21.18 -11.19 -2.64
CA SER A 416 -21.70 -10.02 -3.36
C SER A 416 -21.60 -8.75 -2.51
N ASP A 417 -21.97 -8.85 -1.23
CA ASP A 417 -21.83 -7.75 -0.27
C ASP A 417 -20.36 -7.40 -0.02
N TYR A 418 -19.49 -8.40 0.13
CA TYR A 418 -18.06 -8.17 0.29
C TYR A 418 -17.45 -7.43 -0.90
N ILE A 419 -17.74 -7.86 -2.13
CA ILE A 419 -17.12 -7.28 -3.33
C ILE A 419 -17.68 -5.89 -3.64
N LEU A 420 -18.99 -5.67 -3.48
CA LEU A 420 -19.67 -4.42 -3.89
C LEU A 420 -19.80 -3.38 -2.77
N ARG A 421 -19.83 -3.79 -1.50
CA ARG A 421 -20.16 -2.91 -0.37
C ARG A 421 -19.02 -2.76 0.65
N HIS A 422 -18.12 -3.74 0.79
CA HIS A 422 -17.03 -3.66 1.76
C HIS A 422 -15.95 -2.64 1.36
N LYS A 423 -15.95 -1.49 2.04
CA LYS A 423 -15.11 -0.31 1.69
C LYS A 423 -13.60 -0.55 1.82
N HIS A 424 -13.17 -1.42 2.74
CA HIS A 424 -11.76 -1.66 3.06
C HIS A 424 -11.16 -2.86 2.32
N ARG A 425 -11.58 -3.08 1.06
CA ARG A 425 -11.04 -4.16 0.23
C ARG A 425 -9.78 -3.71 -0.52
N ASN A 426 -8.69 -4.44 -0.29
CA ASN A 426 -7.42 -4.19 -0.96
C ASN A 426 -7.48 -4.45 -2.47
N SER A 427 -6.62 -3.75 -3.20
CA SER A 427 -6.38 -4.00 -4.62
C SER A 427 -5.47 -5.21 -4.81
N LEU A 428 -5.90 -6.16 -5.64
CA LEU A 428 -5.09 -7.29 -6.08
C LEU A 428 -4.06 -6.87 -7.12
N LEU A 429 -4.46 -6.00 -8.07
CA LEU A 429 -3.57 -5.34 -9.01
C LEU A 429 -2.73 -4.30 -8.26
N ARG A 430 -1.41 -4.47 -8.32
CA ARG A 430 -0.45 -3.69 -7.55
C ARG A 430 0.72 -3.30 -8.44
N PHE A 431 1.24 -2.11 -8.17
CA PHE A 431 2.40 -1.55 -8.84
C PHE A 431 3.44 -1.19 -7.78
N LYS A 432 4.70 -1.50 -8.07
CA LYS A 432 5.83 -1.19 -7.20
C LYS A 432 6.99 -0.69 -8.03
N LEU A 433 7.68 0.33 -7.53
CA LEU A 433 8.94 0.80 -8.11
C LEU A 433 10.10 0.17 -7.33
N ILE A 434 11.17 -0.23 -8.00
CA ILE A 434 12.39 -0.72 -7.37
C ILE A 434 13.58 -0.03 -8.02
N SER A 435 14.57 0.33 -7.22
CA SER A 435 15.84 0.88 -7.70
C SER A 435 17.00 0.07 -7.13
N ASP A 436 18.04 -0.13 -7.93
CA ASP A 436 19.29 -0.74 -7.48
C ASP A 436 20.33 0.34 -7.08
N LYS A 437 21.55 -0.07 -6.73
CA LYS A 437 22.66 0.86 -6.43
C LYS A 437 23.13 1.68 -7.63
N SER A 438 22.84 1.22 -8.85
CA SER A 438 23.27 1.84 -10.11
C SER A 438 22.29 2.90 -10.61
N ASN A 439 21.26 3.24 -9.82
CA ASN A 439 20.12 4.05 -10.21
C ASN A 439 19.23 3.45 -11.32
N ASN A 440 19.43 2.18 -11.68
CA ASN A 440 18.50 1.48 -12.56
C ASN A 440 17.18 1.34 -11.82
N SER A 441 16.09 1.72 -12.48
CA SER A 441 14.77 1.74 -11.87
C SER A 441 13.82 0.86 -12.68
N TYR A 442 12.97 0.10 -11.99
CA TYR A 442 12.02 -0.79 -12.62
C TYR A 442 10.63 -0.66 -12.01
N LEU A 443 9.60 -0.79 -12.84
CA LEU A 443 8.22 -1.00 -12.42
C LEU A 443 7.92 -2.50 -12.40
N ILE A 444 7.50 -2.99 -11.24
CA ILE A 444 6.89 -4.30 -11.07
C ILE A 444 5.38 -4.11 -11.02
N GLY A 445 4.69 -4.61 -12.04
CA GLY A 445 3.23 -4.79 -12.02
C GLY A 445 2.91 -6.23 -11.68
N TYR A 446 2.07 -6.45 -10.67
CA TYR A 446 1.66 -7.81 -10.29
C TYR A 446 0.22 -7.87 -9.82
N ILE A 447 -0.38 -9.07 -9.89
CA ILE A 447 -1.72 -9.33 -9.40
C ILE A 447 -1.65 -10.45 -8.37
N LEU A 448 -2.05 -10.14 -7.13
CA LEU A 448 -2.26 -11.17 -6.12
C LEU A 448 -3.48 -12.02 -6.51
N CYS A 449 -3.37 -13.34 -6.31
CA CYS A 449 -4.54 -14.20 -6.40
C CYS A 449 -5.37 -14.11 -5.12
N SER A 450 -6.67 -14.36 -5.27
CA SER A 450 -7.63 -14.31 -4.17
C SER A 450 -8.43 -15.61 -4.12
N SER A 451 -8.77 -16.06 -2.90
CA SER A 451 -9.61 -17.23 -2.69
C SER A 451 -11.03 -17.08 -3.23
N TYR A 452 -11.52 -15.85 -3.43
CA TYR A 452 -12.84 -15.62 -4.04
C TYR A 452 -12.84 -15.80 -5.56
N SER A 453 -11.71 -16.07 -6.21
CA SER A 453 -11.68 -16.31 -7.66
C SER A 453 -11.89 -17.80 -7.93
N LYS A 454 -13.02 -18.17 -8.57
CA LYS A 454 -13.33 -19.57 -8.86
C LYS A 454 -12.53 -20.12 -10.05
N LYS A 455 -12.53 -19.36 -11.15
CA LYS A 455 -11.79 -19.63 -12.37
C LYS A 455 -11.22 -18.31 -12.85
N ILE A 456 -9.92 -18.11 -12.64
CA ILE A 456 -9.18 -17.02 -13.24
C ILE A 456 -8.44 -17.57 -14.45
N ASP A 457 -8.73 -17.05 -15.63
CA ASP A 457 -7.90 -17.32 -16.81
C ASP A 457 -6.66 -16.44 -16.72
N ILE A 458 -5.61 -17.07 -16.18
CA ILE A 458 -4.30 -16.48 -15.93
C ILE A 458 -3.71 -15.90 -17.23
N LYS A 459 -3.91 -16.56 -18.38
CA LYS A 459 -3.35 -16.10 -19.67
C LYS A 459 -3.98 -14.78 -20.10
N TYR A 460 -5.29 -14.65 -19.97
CA TYR A 460 -5.99 -13.40 -20.27
C TYR A 460 -5.57 -12.26 -19.34
N VAL A 461 -5.59 -12.51 -18.02
CA VAL A 461 -5.23 -11.50 -17.01
C VAL A 461 -3.76 -11.09 -17.10
N SER A 462 -2.85 -12.04 -17.37
CA SER A 462 -1.43 -11.79 -17.62
C SER A 462 -1.23 -10.87 -18.85
N CYS A 463 -1.96 -11.11 -19.94
CA CYS A 463 -1.91 -10.25 -21.12
C CYS A 463 -2.39 -8.82 -20.82
N ILE A 464 -3.47 -8.66 -20.04
CA ILE A 464 -3.94 -7.35 -19.57
C ILE A 464 -2.88 -6.66 -18.72
N LEU A 465 -2.31 -7.36 -17.74
CA LEU A 465 -1.28 -6.83 -16.86
C LEU A 465 -0.08 -6.31 -17.65
N ARG A 466 0.38 -7.08 -18.64
CA ARG A 466 1.47 -6.67 -19.54
C ARG A 466 1.14 -5.41 -20.33
N LYS A 467 -0.07 -5.30 -20.89
CA LYS A 467 -0.49 -4.10 -21.62
C LYS A 467 -0.63 -2.89 -20.68
N LEU A 468 -1.10 -3.10 -19.44
CA LEU A 468 -1.19 -2.04 -18.44
C LEU A 468 0.20 -1.53 -18.07
N THR A 469 1.17 -2.41 -17.80
CA THR A 469 2.55 -2.00 -17.48
C THR A 469 3.22 -1.27 -18.64
N TYR A 470 2.93 -1.63 -19.89
CA TYR A 470 3.39 -0.89 -21.06
C TYR A 470 2.81 0.53 -21.15
N CYS A 471 1.54 0.72 -20.81
CA CYS A 471 0.89 2.03 -21.00
C CYS A 471 1.21 3.06 -19.91
N VAL A 472 1.66 2.61 -18.73
CA VAL A 472 1.93 3.50 -17.59
C VAL A 472 3.37 4.02 -17.53
N ILE A 473 4.25 3.52 -18.40
CA ILE A 473 5.64 3.94 -18.56
C ILE A 473 5.73 4.69 -19.88
#